data_AF-A0A067DVL7-F1
#
_entry.id   AF-A0A067DVL7-F1
#
_cell.length_a   1.000
_cell.length_b   1.000
_cell.length_c   1.000
_cell.angle_alpha   90.00
_cell.angle_beta   90.00
_cell.angle_gamma   90.00
#
_symmetry.space_group_name_H-M   'P 1'
#
loop_
_entity.id
_entity.type
_entity.pdbx_description
1 polymer ?
#
loop_
_entity_poly.entity_id
_entity_poly.type
_entity_poly.pdbx_seq_one_letter_code
_entity_poly.pdbx_strand_id
1 'polypeptide(L)'
;MGLGLLASRAMRPLKYSNSRVFIRSIVSKPELQSPEASSAAAATALEPDLPPRSPVGGARVHFPNPEDAIEVFVDGYPLKIPKGFTVLQACEVAGVDIPRFCYHSRLSIAGNCRMCLVEVEKSPKPVASCAMPALPGMKIKTDTPLAKKAREGVMEFLLMNHPLDCPICDQGGECDLQDQSMAFGSDRGRFTEMKRSVVDKNLGPLVKTVMTRCIQCTRCVRFATEVAGVQDLGMLGRGSGEEIGTYVEKLMTSELSGNVIDICPVGALTSKPFAFKARNWELKGTETIDVTDAVGSNIRIDSRGPEVMRILPRLNE
;
A
#
# COMPACT_ATOMS: atom_id res chain seq x y z
N MET A 1 -9.04 -70.82 7.54
CA MET A 1 -10.42 -70.55 7.08
C MET A 1 -10.56 -69.03 6.96
N GLY A 2 -10.89 -68.40 5.83
CA GLY A 2 -11.09 -68.89 4.46
C GLY A 2 -11.07 -67.71 3.47
N LEU A 3 -10.70 -68.02 2.23
CA LEU A 3 -10.69 -67.19 1.02
C LEU A 3 -12.00 -66.40 0.77
N GLY A 4 -11.93 -65.16 0.26
CA GLY A 4 -12.14 -64.83 -1.17
C GLY A 4 -13.43 -64.00 -1.34
N LEU A 5 -13.71 -63.23 -2.39
CA LEU A 5 -13.05 -62.98 -3.68
C LEU A 5 -13.46 -61.56 -4.21
N LEU A 6 -12.70 -60.98 -5.13
CA LEU A 6 -13.09 -59.79 -5.91
C LEU A 6 -14.10 -60.15 -7.03
N ALA A 7 -14.97 -59.22 -7.42
CA ALA A 7 -15.77 -59.35 -8.65
C ALA A 7 -16.12 -57.98 -9.30
N SER A 8 -15.57 -57.74 -10.49
CA SER A 8 -15.91 -56.60 -11.36
C SER A 8 -17.28 -56.78 -12.05
N ARG A 9 -17.93 -55.69 -12.47
CA ARG A 9 -19.01 -55.74 -13.47
C ARG A 9 -18.84 -54.68 -14.56
N ALA A 10 -18.81 -55.16 -15.80
CA ALA A 10 -18.71 -54.34 -17.01
C ALA A 10 -20.09 -53.99 -17.60
N MET A 11 -20.11 -53.01 -18.51
CA MET A 11 -21.30 -52.43 -19.13
C MET A 11 -22.05 -53.38 -20.07
N ARG A 12 -23.36 -53.14 -20.26
CA ARG A 12 -24.10 -53.49 -21.49
C ARG A 12 -25.10 -52.37 -21.86
N PRO A 13 -25.36 -52.13 -23.16
CA PRO A 13 -26.10 -50.95 -23.62
C PRO A 13 -27.62 -51.18 -23.75
N LEU A 14 -28.38 -50.08 -23.67
CA LEU A 14 -29.80 -50.05 -24.00
C LEU A 14 -30.03 -49.82 -25.51
N LYS A 15 -30.94 -50.59 -26.08
CA LYS A 15 -31.40 -50.45 -27.48
C LYS A 15 -32.48 -49.37 -27.56
N TYR A 16 -32.51 -48.63 -28.67
CA TYR A 16 -33.71 -47.93 -29.11
C TYR A 16 -34.02 -48.26 -30.58
N SER A 17 -35.30 -48.44 -30.90
CA SER A 17 -35.75 -48.98 -32.19
C SER A 17 -36.57 -47.97 -32.98
N ASN A 18 -36.15 -47.75 -34.24
CA ASN A 18 -36.88 -47.28 -35.42
C ASN A 18 -38.38 -46.92 -35.32
N SER A 19 -38.74 -45.83 -36.02
CA SER A 19 -39.81 -45.90 -37.04
C SER A 19 -39.70 -44.82 -38.15
N ARG A 20 -39.70 -45.28 -39.42
CA ARG A 20 -40.24 -44.63 -40.66
C ARG A 20 -39.60 -43.28 -41.08
N VAL A 21 -38.67 -43.18 -42.05
CA VAL A 21 -38.56 -43.63 -43.48
C VAL A 21 -39.28 -42.75 -44.51
N PHE A 22 -38.58 -42.55 -45.64
CA PHE A 22 -38.83 -41.72 -46.84
C PHE A 22 -38.42 -40.24 -46.68
N ILE A 23 -37.84 -39.54 -47.68
CA ILE A 23 -37.40 -39.95 -49.05
C ILE A 23 -36.10 -39.20 -49.47
N ARG A 24 -35.53 -39.48 -50.65
CA ARG A 24 -34.31 -38.82 -51.19
C ARG A 24 -34.61 -37.77 -52.26
N SER A 25 -33.79 -36.73 -52.36
CA SER A 25 -33.28 -36.23 -53.65
C SER A 25 -31.86 -35.65 -53.51
N ILE A 26 -30.94 -36.14 -54.33
CA ILE A 26 -29.60 -35.56 -54.52
C ILE A 26 -29.67 -34.72 -55.79
N VAL A 27 -29.39 -33.42 -55.70
CA VAL A 27 -29.02 -32.61 -56.88
C VAL A 27 -27.81 -31.77 -56.51
N SER A 28 -26.65 -32.20 -56.97
CA SER A 28 -25.43 -31.40 -56.98
C SER A 28 -25.52 -30.35 -58.10
N LYS A 29 -25.44 -29.06 -57.75
CA LYS A 29 -25.04 -28.01 -58.69
C LYS A 29 -23.64 -27.51 -58.32
N PRO A 30 -22.70 -27.40 -59.28
CA PRO A 30 -21.40 -26.79 -59.05
C PRO A 30 -21.49 -25.29 -59.33
N GLU A 31 -21.28 -24.45 -58.32
CA GLU A 31 -21.01 -23.03 -58.53
C GLU A 31 -19.58 -22.72 -58.07
N LEU A 32 -18.83 -22.06 -58.96
CA LEU A 32 -17.39 -21.90 -58.85
C LEU A 32 -17.02 -20.96 -57.69
N GLN A 33 -15.86 -21.23 -57.08
CA GLN A 33 -15.17 -20.24 -56.27
C GLN A 33 -14.74 -19.07 -57.15
N SER A 34 -15.29 -17.88 -56.90
CA SER A 34 -14.71 -16.61 -57.36
C SER A 34 -13.62 -16.17 -56.38
N PRO A 35 -12.35 -16.01 -56.81
CA PRO A 35 -11.22 -15.79 -55.91
C PRO A 35 -11.01 -14.30 -55.56
N GLU A 36 -12.08 -13.55 -55.24
CA GLU A 36 -12.03 -12.09 -55.01
C GLU A 36 -12.79 -11.66 -53.74
N ALA A 37 -12.33 -12.13 -52.59
CA ALA A 37 -12.68 -11.57 -51.28
C ALA A 37 -11.54 -11.69 -50.24
N SER A 38 -10.28 -11.73 -50.70
CA SER A 38 -9.08 -11.89 -49.83
C SER A 38 -8.40 -10.55 -49.52
N SER A 39 -9.15 -9.52 -49.11
CA SER A 39 -8.59 -8.19 -48.84
C SER A 39 -9.37 -7.29 -47.87
N ALA A 40 -10.11 -7.86 -46.91
CA ALA A 40 -10.64 -7.09 -45.77
C ALA A 40 -10.97 -7.94 -44.53
N ALA A 41 -10.13 -8.93 -44.18
CA ALA A 41 -10.10 -9.41 -42.80
C ALA A 41 -9.45 -8.31 -41.96
N ALA A 42 -10.23 -7.28 -41.60
CA ALA A 42 -9.81 -6.29 -40.63
C ALA A 42 -9.44 -7.06 -39.35
N ALA A 43 -8.18 -6.97 -38.95
CA ALA A 43 -7.76 -7.45 -37.65
C ALA A 43 -8.44 -6.56 -36.60
N THR A 44 -9.64 -6.97 -36.16
CA THR A 44 -10.18 -6.49 -34.89
C THR A 44 -9.15 -6.84 -33.86
N ALA A 45 -8.38 -5.83 -33.43
CA ALA A 45 -7.49 -5.96 -32.32
C ALA A 45 -8.32 -6.51 -31.16
N LEU A 46 -7.86 -7.63 -30.60
CA LEU A 46 -8.35 -8.08 -29.31
C LEU A 46 -7.98 -6.97 -28.33
N GLU A 47 -8.89 -6.04 -28.08
CA GLU A 47 -8.72 -5.08 -26.99
C GLU A 47 -8.56 -5.92 -25.72
N PRO A 48 -7.39 -5.85 -25.06
CA PRO A 48 -7.19 -6.63 -23.86
C PRO A 48 -8.22 -6.20 -22.83
N ASP A 49 -8.85 -7.16 -22.15
CA ASP A 49 -9.78 -6.92 -21.05
C ASP A 49 -8.98 -6.37 -19.86
N LEU A 50 -8.74 -5.06 -19.90
CA LEU A 50 -7.89 -4.35 -18.96
C LEU A 50 -8.67 -4.09 -17.67
N PRO A 51 -8.12 -4.45 -16.50
CA PRO A 51 -8.83 -4.27 -15.24
C PRO A 51 -9.15 -2.78 -15.01
N PRO A 52 -10.35 -2.43 -14.50
CA PRO A 52 -10.73 -1.06 -14.25
C PRO A 52 -9.78 -0.45 -13.20
N ARG A 53 -8.93 0.48 -13.65
CA ARG A 53 -8.00 1.22 -12.79
C ARG A 53 -8.72 2.34 -12.05
N SER A 54 -9.43 1.97 -10.98
CA SER A 54 -9.97 2.92 -10.01
C SER A 54 -8.86 3.49 -9.12
N PRO A 55 -9.01 4.72 -8.58
CA PRO A 55 -8.06 5.27 -7.62
C PRO A 55 -7.86 4.37 -6.38
N VAL A 56 -6.63 4.32 -5.88
CA VAL A 56 -6.25 3.61 -4.65
C VAL A 56 -7.18 4.05 -3.51
N GLY A 57 -7.77 3.09 -2.81
CA GLY A 57 -8.70 3.33 -1.70
C GLY A 57 -9.99 4.06 -2.08
N GLY A 58 -10.33 4.17 -3.37
CA GLY A 58 -11.49 4.95 -3.82
C GLY A 58 -11.34 6.46 -3.63
N ALA A 59 -10.09 6.96 -3.59
CA ALA A 59 -9.79 8.37 -3.36
C ALA A 59 -10.54 9.32 -4.32
N ARG A 60 -11.29 10.27 -3.75
CA ARG A 60 -12.03 11.30 -4.51
C ARG A 60 -11.03 12.33 -5.05
N VAL A 61 -10.89 12.40 -6.37
CA VAL A 61 -9.98 13.35 -7.03
C VAL A 61 -10.68 14.71 -7.16
N HIS A 62 -10.24 15.68 -6.38
CA HIS A 62 -10.73 17.05 -6.47
C HIS A 62 -10.04 17.81 -7.60
N PHE A 63 -10.78 18.14 -8.66
CA PHE A 63 -10.34 19.03 -9.74
C PHE A 63 -10.82 20.47 -9.43
N PRO A 64 -9.92 21.43 -9.14
CA PRO A 64 -10.33 22.82 -8.88
C PRO A 64 -11.01 23.45 -10.11
N ASN A 65 -10.41 23.25 -11.28
CA ASN A 65 -10.96 23.53 -12.60
C ASN A 65 -10.82 22.26 -13.46
N PRO A 66 -11.82 21.89 -14.29
CA PRO A 66 -11.69 20.75 -15.19
C PRO A 66 -10.76 21.02 -16.38
N GLU A 67 -10.49 22.28 -16.70
CA GLU A 67 -9.65 22.72 -17.83
C GLU A 67 -8.15 22.59 -17.53
N ASP A 68 -7.73 22.71 -16.27
CA ASP A 68 -6.34 22.56 -15.81
C ASP A 68 -5.90 21.08 -15.68
N ALA A 69 -6.63 20.15 -16.28
CA ALA A 69 -6.33 18.73 -16.22
C ALA A 69 -5.09 18.36 -17.05
N ILE A 70 -4.01 17.96 -16.37
CA ILE A 70 -2.76 17.51 -16.97
C ILE A 70 -2.88 16.03 -17.34
N GLU A 71 -2.45 15.66 -18.54
CA GLU A 71 -2.33 14.26 -18.96
C GLU A 71 -0.94 13.70 -18.64
N VAL A 72 -0.90 12.54 -17.99
CA VAL A 72 0.31 11.77 -17.67
C VAL A 72 0.12 10.31 -18.02
N PHE A 73 1.22 9.57 -18.19
CA PHE A 73 1.19 8.14 -18.47
C PHE A 73 1.75 7.35 -17.29
N VAL A 74 0.94 6.51 -16.66
CA VAL A 74 1.39 5.61 -15.57
C VAL A 74 1.43 4.18 -16.11
N ASP A 75 2.62 3.61 -16.23
CA ASP A 75 2.87 2.27 -16.79
C ASP A 75 2.29 2.08 -18.22
N GLY A 76 2.25 3.18 -18.99
CA GLY A 76 1.70 3.24 -20.35
C GLY A 76 0.24 3.69 -20.44
N TYR A 77 -0.48 3.80 -19.31
CA TYR A 77 -1.90 4.15 -19.28
C TYR A 77 -2.06 5.68 -19.16
N PRO A 78 -2.76 6.34 -20.10
CA PRO A 78 -3.03 7.77 -20.01
C PRO A 78 -4.02 8.06 -18.87
N LEU A 79 -3.72 9.09 -18.09
CA LEU A 79 -4.54 9.54 -16.97
C LEU A 79 -4.58 11.07 -16.94
N LYS A 80 -5.77 11.63 -16.67
CA LYS A 80 -5.97 13.05 -16.39
C LYS A 80 -5.94 13.32 -14.89
N ILE A 81 -5.09 14.26 -14.47
CA ILE A 81 -4.88 14.64 -13.07
C ILE A 81 -4.98 16.16 -12.90
N PRO A 82 -5.36 16.69 -11.72
CA PRO A 82 -5.29 18.12 -11.46
C PRO A 82 -3.83 18.64 -11.52
N LYS A 83 -3.65 19.85 -12.06
CA LYS A 83 -2.37 20.57 -12.02
C LYS A 83 -1.87 20.74 -10.58
N GLY A 84 -0.59 20.46 -10.38
CA GLY A 84 0.07 20.52 -9.06
C GLY A 84 0.09 19.21 -8.28
N PHE A 85 -0.58 18.15 -8.77
CA PHE A 85 -0.43 16.81 -8.19
C PHE A 85 1.01 16.31 -8.26
N THR A 86 1.42 15.57 -7.23
CA THR A 86 2.70 14.84 -7.23
C THR A 86 2.62 13.58 -8.10
N VAL A 87 3.76 13.06 -8.53
CA VAL A 87 3.86 11.78 -9.24
C VAL A 87 3.27 10.64 -8.39
N LEU A 88 3.38 10.69 -7.06
CA LEU A 88 2.78 9.70 -6.16
C LEU A 88 1.24 9.75 -6.26
N GLN A 89 0.64 10.93 -6.11
CA GLN A 89 -0.81 11.11 -6.22
C GLN A 89 -1.32 10.75 -7.62
N ALA A 90 -0.55 11.04 -8.68
CA ALA A 90 -0.89 10.62 -10.03
C ALA A 90 -0.95 9.08 -10.17
N CYS A 91 -0.06 8.35 -9.50
CA CYS A 91 -0.09 6.89 -9.47
C CYS A 91 -1.23 6.35 -8.60
N GLU A 92 -1.52 6.99 -7.45
CA GLU A 92 -2.69 6.65 -6.63
C GLU A 92 -3.99 6.78 -7.44
N VAL A 93 -4.15 7.82 -8.25
CA VAL A 93 -5.32 7.98 -9.13
C VAL A 93 -5.35 6.92 -10.25
N ALA A 94 -4.19 6.44 -10.71
CA ALA A 94 -4.08 5.33 -11.66
C ALA A 94 -4.28 3.94 -11.02
N GLY A 95 -4.62 3.86 -9.73
CA GLY A 95 -4.79 2.59 -9.00
C GLY A 95 -3.48 1.91 -8.60
N VAL A 96 -2.33 2.59 -8.72
CA VAL A 96 -1.01 2.06 -8.40
C VAL A 96 -0.52 2.62 -7.07
N ASP A 97 -0.55 1.82 -6.01
CA ASP A 97 -0.03 2.21 -4.70
C ASP A 97 1.51 2.13 -4.67
N ILE A 98 2.16 3.23 -4.28
CA ILE A 98 3.62 3.36 -4.23
C ILE A 98 4.08 3.30 -2.78
N PRO A 99 5.04 2.42 -2.42
CA PRO A 99 5.49 2.27 -1.04
C PRO A 99 6.09 3.57 -0.47
N ARG A 100 5.67 3.92 0.75
CA ARG A 100 5.89 5.23 1.38
C ARG A 100 6.08 5.10 2.89
N PHE A 101 7.00 5.90 3.45
CA PHE A 101 7.20 6.02 4.90
C PHE A 101 7.10 7.46 5.42
N CYS A 102 7.74 8.43 4.76
CA CYS A 102 7.67 9.83 5.20
C CYS A 102 6.46 10.59 4.64
N TYR A 103 5.94 10.18 3.48
CA TYR A 103 4.76 10.82 2.90
C TYR A 103 3.49 10.45 3.68
N HIS A 104 2.61 11.43 3.83
CA HIS A 104 1.27 11.33 4.41
C HIS A 104 0.44 12.46 3.78
N SER A 105 -0.78 12.17 3.33
CA SER A 105 -1.59 13.12 2.52
C SER A 105 -1.98 14.40 3.26
N ARG A 106 -2.15 14.34 4.58
CA ARG A 106 -2.52 15.48 5.44
C ARG A 106 -1.32 16.19 6.09
N LEU A 107 -0.08 15.88 5.68
CA LEU A 107 1.13 16.55 6.17
C LEU A 107 1.90 17.13 4.97
N SER A 108 2.88 17.99 5.26
CA SER A 108 3.83 18.48 4.26
C SER A 108 4.59 17.35 3.53
N ILE A 109 5.29 17.72 2.46
CA ILE A 109 6.17 16.82 1.72
C ILE A 109 7.60 16.97 2.22
N ALA A 110 8.23 15.88 2.67
CA ALA A 110 9.61 15.87 3.18
C ALA A 110 10.62 15.22 2.21
N GLY A 111 10.40 13.95 1.83
CA GLY A 111 11.32 13.21 0.95
C GLY A 111 12.53 12.54 1.64
N ASN A 112 12.51 12.42 2.97
CA ASN A 112 13.61 11.82 3.76
C ASN A 112 13.87 10.34 3.40
N CYS A 113 12.82 9.51 3.31
CA CYS A 113 12.98 8.06 3.30
C CYS A 113 13.31 7.43 1.93
N ARG A 114 13.03 8.14 0.82
CA ARG A 114 13.24 7.67 -0.57
C ARG A 114 12.59 6.31 -0.96
N MET A 115 11.70 5.71 -0.17
CA MET A 115 11.05 4.45 -0.55
C MET A 115 10.19 4.57 -1.83
N CYS A 116 9.60 5.74 -2.04
CA CYS A 116 8.71 6.04 -3.17
C CYS A 116 9.42 6.30 -4.52
N LEU A 117 10.65 5.79 -4.71
CA LEU A 117 11.38 5.97 -5.96
C LEU A 117 10.68 5.25 -7.13
N VAL A 118 10.57 5.96 -8.25
CA VAL A 118 10.01 5.48 -9.52
C VAL A 118 10.90 5.92 -10.68
N GLU A 119 10.84 5.18 -11.80
CA GLU A 119 11.48 5.59 -13.05
C GLU A 119 10.56 6.56 -13.79
N VAL A 120 11.15 7.62 -14.34
CA VAL A 120 10.44 8.57 -15.20
C VAL A 120 11.23 8.70 -16.49
N GLU A 121 10.53 8.61 -17.62
CA GLU A 121 11.16 8.72 -18.93
C GLU A 121 11.93 10.05 -19.06
N LYS A 122 13.14 9.99 -19.64
CA LYS A 122 14.10 11.11 -19.77
C LYS A 122 14.70 11.61 -18.43
N SER A 123 14.44 10.97 -17.29
CA SER A 123 15.17 11.22 -16.05
C SER A 123 16.38 10.27 -15.91
N PRO A 124 17.61 10.76 -15.66
CA PRO A 124 18.81 9.90 -15.57
C PRO A 124 18.92 9.13 -14.24
N LYS A 125 18.05 9.41 -13.28
CA LYS A 125 17.99 8.78 -11.96
C LYS A 125 16.53 8.57 -11.54
N PRO A 126 16.21 7.54 -10.74
CA PRO A 126 14.89 7.40 -10.13
C PRO A 126 14.51 8.66 -9.35
N VAL A 127 13.25 9.09 -9.48
CA VAL A 127 12.74 10.31 -8.85
C VAL A 127 11.87 9.97 -7.66
N ALA A 128 11.90 10.81 -6.62
CA ALA A 128 11.04 10.64 -5.45
C ALA A 128 9.61 11.08 -5.81
N SER A 129 8.72 10.11 -6.03
CA SER A 129 7.36 10.38 -6.51
C SER A 129 6.55 11.30 -5.58
N CYS A 130 6.81 11.24 -4.27
CA CYS A 130 6.11 12.06 -3.27
C CYS A 130 6.41 13.57 -3.34
N ALA A 131 7.47 13.98 -4.04
CA ALA A 131 7.93 15.38 -4.11
C ALA A 131 8.09 15.90 -5.54
N MET A 132 8.19 15.02 -6.54
CA MET A 132 8.21 15.42 -7.93
C MET A 132 6.79 15.83 -8.36
N PRO A 133 6.54 17.08 -8.81
CA PRO A 133 5.28 17.45 -9.42
C PRO A 133 5.11 16.71 -10.76
N ALA A 134 3.90 16.30 -11.06
CA ALA A 134 3.57 15.66 -12.32
C ALA A 134 3.49 16.68 -13.46
N LEU A 135 4.18 16.42 -14.56
CA LEU A 135 4.29 17.30 -15.73
C LEU A 135 3.48 16.75 -16.92
N PRO A 136 2.98 17.61 -17.83
CA PRO A 136 2.24 17.14 -19.01
C PRO A 136 3.09 16.22 -19.90
N GLY A 137 2.51 15.09 -20.31
CA GLY A 137 3.18 14.07 -21.13
C GLY A 137 4.25 13.25 -20.40
N MET A 138 4.39 13.40 -19.09
CA MET A 138 5.34 12.65 -18.26
C MET A 138 4.96 11.17 -18.24
N LYS A 139 5.91 10.29 -18.62
CA LYS A 139 5.73 8.84 -18.52
C LYS A 139 6.43 8.31 -17.28
N ILE A 140 5.62 7.84 -16.33
CA ILE A 140 6.01 7.27 -15.06
C ILE A 140 5.95 5.75 -15.21
N LYS A 141 7.01 5.07 -14.80
CA LYS A 141 7.06 3.60 -14.76
C LYS A 141 7.36 3.15 -13.33
N THR A 142 6.45 2.36 -12.77
CA THR A 142 6.42 2.04 -11.35
C THR A 142 7.04 0.68 -11.04
N ASP A 143 7.11 -0.22 -12.02
CA ASP A 143 7.45 -1.63 -11.87
C ASP A 143 8.76 -2.04 -12.57
N THR A 144 9.53 -1.08 -13.12
CA THR A 144 10.76 -1.39 -13.85
C THR A 144 11.82 -2.03 -12.95
N PRO A 145 12.79 -2.78 -13.52
CA PRO A 145 13.90 -3.32 -12.74
C PRO A 145 14.68 -2.25 -11.98
N LEU A 146 14.79 -1.03 -12.53
CA LEU A 146 15.44 0.10 -11.87
C LEU A 146 14.63 0.61 -10.67
N ALA A 147 13.30 0.77 -10.82
CA ALA A 147 12.43 1.19 -9.72
C ALA A 147 12.38 0.15 -8.60
N LYS A 148 12.26 -1.14 -8.94
CA LYS A 148 12.32 -2.27 -7.99
C LYS A 148 13.66 -2.31 -7.25
N LYS A 149 14.79 -2.22 -7.97
CA LYS A 149 16.12 -2.22 -7.34
C LYS A 149 16.35 -1.02 -6.41
N ALA A 150 15.79 0.14 -6.75
CA ALA A 150 15.82 1.31 -5.87
C ALA A 150 15.04 1.09 -4.55
N ARG A 151 13.86 0.45 -4.62
CA ARG A 151 13.04 0.08 -3.44
C ARG A 151 13.75 -0.95 -2.56
N GLU A 152 14.29 -2.02 -3.15
CA GLU A 152 15.10 -3.02 -2.44
C GLU A 152 16.26 -2.37 -1.69
N GLY A 153 17.03 -1.49 -2.36
CA GLY A 153 18.18 -0.82 -1.76
C GLY A 153 17.78 0.11 -0.60
N VAL A 154 16.70 0.87 -0.75
CA VAL A 154 16.17 1.71 0.34
C VAL A 154 15.69 0.87 1.51
N MET A 155 14.95 -0.21 1.26
CA MET A 155 14.50 -1.13 2.29
C MET A 155 15.68 -1.74 3.06
N GLU A 156 16.74 -2.16 2.35
CA GLU A 156 17.95 -2.66 2.98
C GLU A 156 18.63 -1.61 3.88
N PHE A 157 18.71 -0.34 3.47
CA PHE A 157 19.23 0.74 4.33
C PHE A 157 18.36 1.01 5.56
N LEU A 158 17.03 0.90 5.46
CA LEU A 158 16.13 1.04 6.59
C LEU A 158 16.31 -0.11 7.59
N LEU A 159 16.38 -1.35 7.11
CA LEU A 159 16.56 -2.54 7.92
C LEU A 159 18.01 -2.73 8.43
N MET A 160 19.00 -2.11 7.79
CA MET A 160 20.41 -2.14 8.17
C MET A 160 20.58 -1.79 9.65
N ASN A 161 20.01 -0.66 10.09
CA ASN A 161 20.12 -0.17 11.47
C ASN A 161 18.84 -0.37 12.32
N HIS A 162 17.79 -1.00 11.77
CA HIS A 162 16.60 -1.36 12.54
C HIS A 162 16.85 -2.60 13.42
N PRO A 163 16.36 -2.64 14.68
CA PRO A 163 16.52 -3.78 15.58
C PRO A 163 15.61 -4.95 15.18
N LEU A 164 15.95 -6.16 15.63
CA LEU A 164 15.15 -7.38 15.40
C LEU A 164 13.98 -7.51 16.39
N ASP A 165 13.28 -6.40 16.62
CA ASP A 165 12.31 -6.23 17.69
C ASP A 165 10.89 -6.69 17.34
N CYS A 166 10.63 -7.13 16.09
CA CYS A 166 9.28 -7.45 15.61
C CYS A 166 8.44 -8.34 16.57
N PRO A 167 8.99 -9.39 17.22
CA PRO A 167 8.24 -10.19 18.20
C PRO A 167 7.79 -9.41 19.45
N ILE A 168 8.55 -8.39 19.87
CA ILE A 168 8.28 -7.51 21.03
C ILE A 168 7.83 -6.10 20.61
N CYS A 169 7.45 -5.92 19.34
CA CYS A 169 6.96 -4.68 18.80
C CYS A 169 5.43 -4.65 18.88
N ASP A 170 4.82 -3.65 19.51
CA ASP A 170 3.35 -3.58 19.66
C ASP A 170 2.65 -3.56 18.29
N GLN A 171 3.18 -2.79 17.33
CA GLN A 171 2.72 -2.72 15.93
C GLN A 171 3.16 -3.93 15.06
N GLY A 172 3.71 -5.01 15.63
CA GLY A 172 4.01 -6.22 14.87
C GLY A 172 2.74 -6.80 14.25
N GLY A 173 2.68 -6.88 12.92
CA GLY A 173 1.47 -7.24 12.16
C GLY A 173 0.57 -6.09 11.71
N GLU A 174 0.99 -4.83 11.87
CA GLU A 174 0.36 -3.62 11.29
C GLU A 174 1.40 -2.55 10.90
N CYS A 175 2.64 -2.98 10.68
CA CYS A 175 3.79 -2.09 10.53
C CYS A 175 4.10 -1.87 9.04
N ASP A 176 3.99 -0.63 8.55
CA ASP A 176 4.35 -0.26 7.16
C ASP A 176 5.70 -0.85 6.75
N LEU A 177 6.70 -0.83 7.65
CA LEU A 177 8.05 -1.33 7.37
C LEU A 177 8.09 -2.86 7.22
N GLN A 178 7.29 -3.60 7.99
CA GLN A 178 7.19 -5.06 7.88
C GLN A 178 6.52 -5.43 6.55
N ASP A 179 5.39 -4.79 6.25
CA ASP A 179 4.57 -5.14 5.08
C ASP A 179 5.24 -4.71 3.77
N GLN A 180 5.83 -3.50 3.73
CA GLN A 180 6.61 -3.05 2.57
C GLN A 180 7.93 -3.82 2.42
N SER A 181 8.54 -4.33 3.50
CA SER A 181 9.68 -5.23 3.39
C SER A 181 9.28 -6.57 2.77
N MET A 182 8.11 -7.11 3.14
CA MET A 182 7.61 -8.36 2.58
C MET A 182 7.17 -8.22 1.12
N ALA A 183 6.59 -7.06 0.74
CA ALA A 183 6.05 -6.82 -0.60
C ALA A 183 7.06 -6.25 -1.61
N PHE A 184 8.00 -5.42 -1.18
CA PHE A 184 8.93 -4.67 -2.06
C PHE A 184 10.40 -4.74 -1.64
N GLY A 185 10.71 -5.34 -0.49
CA GLY A 185 12.09 -5.52 0.00
C GLY A 185 12.81 -6.71 -0.64
N SER A 186 14.09 -6.86 -0.32
CA SER A 186 14.82 -8.10 -0.58
C SER A 186 14.47 -9.17 0.47
N ASP A 187 14.59 -10.45 0.10
CA ASP A 187 14.33 -11.58 1.00
C ASP A 187 15.35 -11.69 2.15
N ARG A 188 16.54 -11.09 1.97
CA ARG A 188 17.68 -11.12 2.89
C ARG A 188 18.31 -9.74 3.02
N GLY A 189 18.87 -9.47 4.20
CA GLY A 189 19.77 -8.34 4.43
C GLY A 189 21.23 -8.80 4.41
N ARG A 190 22.14 -7.98 3.86
CA ARG A 190 23.59 -8.28 3.81
C ARG A 190 24.37 -7.79 5.03
N PHE A 191 23.77 -6.93 5.85
CA PHE A 191 24.43 -6.28 6.99
C PHE A 191 24.48 -7.18 8.23
N THR A 192 25.69 -7.52 8.66
CA THR A 192 25.97 -8.39 9.82
C THR A 192 26.80 -7.69 10.91
N GLU A 193 27.00 -6.37 10.81
CA GLU A 193 27.83 -5.59 11.73
C GLU A 193 26.99 -5.05 12.91
N MET A 194 27.62 -4.26 13.79
CA MET A 194 26.95 -3.65 14.93
C MET A 194 25.93 -2.60 14.46
N LYS A 195 24.65 -2.90 14.68
CA LYS A 195 23.55 -1.94 14.55
C LYS A 195 23.69 -0.84 15.61
N ARG A 196 23.35 0.41 15.27
CA ARG A 196 23.19 1.46 16.29
C ARG A 196 22.05 1.13 17.25
N SER A 197 22.14 1.67 18.46
CA SER A 197 21.03 1.74 19.43
C SER A 197 20.82 3.19 19.87
N VAL A 198 19.57 3.54 20.16
CA VAL A 198 19.13 4.87 20.56
C VAL A 198 18.35 4.72 21.86
N VAL A 199 18.70 5.48 22.90
CA VAL A 199 17.99 5.42 24.19
C VAL A 199 16.57 5.95 24.06
N ASP A 200 15.65 5.42 24.86
CA ASP A 200 14.23 5.77 24.80
C ASP A 200 13.92 7.10 25.51
N LYS A 201 12.92 7.82 25.02
CA LYS A 201 12.60 9.21 25.41
C LYS A 201 11.23 9.29 26.09
N ASN A 202 11.14 9.93 27.24
CA ASN A 202 9.88 10.01 27.99
C ASN A 202 8.94 11.09 27.42
N LEU A 203 8.11 10.73 26.44
CA LEU A 203 7.09 11.63 25.85
C LEU A 203 5.78 11.71 26.68
N GLY A 204 5.74 11.16 27.90
CA GLY A 204 4.58 11.21 28.79
C GLY A 204 3.79 9.89 28.89
N PRO A 205 2.60 9.89 29.52
CA PRO A 205 1.88 8.67 29.88
C PRO A 205 1.14 7.99 28.72
N LEU A 206 0.89 8.69 27.61
CA LEU A 206 0.13 8.15 26.47
C LEU A 206 1.02 7.44 25.45
N VAL A 207 2.17 8.02 25.09
CA VAL A 207 3.06 7.49 24.06
C VAL A 207 4.24 6.77 24.70
N LYS A 208 4.38 5.48 24.38
CA LYS A 208 5.54 4.65 24.66
C LYS A 208 6.50 4.79 23.49
N THR A 209 7.74 5.12 23.79
CA THR A 209 8.79 5.27 22.79
C THR A 209 9.70 4.05 22.79
N VAL A 210 10.11 3.60 21.60
CA VAL A 210 11.25 2.70 21.43
C VAL A 210 12.09 3.25 20.27
N MET A 211 12.99 4.18 20.56
CA MET A 211 13.61 5.04 19.54
C MET A 211 14.62 4.31 18.66
N THR A 212 15.15 3.18 19.12
CA THR A 212 15.98 2.29 18.29
C THR A 212 15.21 1.76 17.07
N ARG A 213 13.86 1.63 17.14
CA ARG A 213 13.01 1.24 16.00
C ARG A 213 12.72 2.39 15.03
N CYS A 214 13.02 3.64 15.40
CA CYS A 214 12.68 4.79 14.57
C CYS A 214 13.56 4.83 13.31
N ILE A 215 12.92 5.04 12.16
CA ILE A 215 13.57 5.21 10.84
C ILE A 215 13.72 6.69 10.42
N GLN A 216 13.62 7.64 11.37
CA GLN A 216 13.85 9.08 11.17
C GLN A 216 13.07 9.69 9.98
N CYS A 217 11.88 9.16 9.69
CA CYS A 217 11.01 9.61 8.60
C CYS A 217 10.38 10.99 8.81
N THR A 218 10.66 11.64 9.96
CA THR A 218 10.17 12.96 10.43
C THR A 218 8.65 13.18 10.37
N ARG A 219 7.85 12.12 10.19
CA ARG A 219 6.38 12.21 10.06
C ARG A 219 5.73 12.75 11.35
N CYS A 220 6.15 12.28 12.51
CA CYS A 220 5.68 12.76 13.83
C CYS A 220 6.14 14.19 14.18
N VAL A 221 7.39 14.56 13.86
CA VAL A 221 7.92 15.94 14.03
C VAL A 221 7.08 16.96 13.26
N ARG A 222 6.72 16.62 12.02
CA ARG A 222 5.90 17.45 11.16
C ARG A 222 4.44 17.47 11.61
N PHE A 223 3.85 16.34 12.01
CA PHE A 223 2.54 16.35 12.65
C PHE A 223 2.48 17.24 13.90
N ALA A 224 3.48 17.17 14.79
CA ALA A 224 3.51 17.99 15.99
C ALA A 224 3.51 19.48 15.65
N THR A 225 4.38 19.88 14.70
CA THR A 225 4.52 21.27 14.24
C THR A 225 3.31 21.78 13.46
N GLU A 226 2.76 20.98 12.54
CA GLU A 226 1.79 21.40 11.52
C GLU A 226 0.33 21.21 11.95
N VAL A 227 0.01 20.12 12.65
CA VAL A 227 -1.37 19.72 12.97
C VAL A 227 -1.69 19.89 14.45
N ALA A 228 -0.82 19.42 15.33
CA ALA A 228 -0.98 19.60 16.78
C ALA A 228 -0.53 21.00 17.27
N GLY A 229 0.05 21.82 16.38
CA GLY A 229 0.50 23.19 16.69
C GLY A 229 1.60 23.30 17.75
N VAL A 230 2.25 22.20 18.12
CA VAL A 230 3.20 22.12 19.24
C VAL A 230 4.59 21.70 18.76
N GLN A 231 5.57 22.58 18.95
CA GLN A 231 6.95 22.40 18.47
C GLN A 231 7.83 21.64 19.48
N ASP A 232 7.31 20.56 20.04
CA ASP A 232 8.00 19.77 21.08
C ASP A 232 8.91 18.69 20.51
N LEU A 233 8.50 18.03 19.42
CA LEU A 233 9.30 17.01 18.75
C LEU A 233 10.25 17.65 17.74
N GLY A 234 11.54 17.32 17.85
CA GLY A 234 12.58 17.68 16.89
C GLY A 234 13.33 16.48 16.34
N MET A 235 14.20 16.75 15.38
CA MET A 235 15.25 15.83 14.92
C MET A 235 16.59 16.34 15.46
N LEU A 236 17.18 15.57 16.35
CA LEU A 236 18.38 15.91 17.11
C LEU A 236 19.59 15.17 16.54
N GLY A 237 20.74 15.82 16.49
CA GLY A 237 21.97 15.22 15.93
C GLY A 237 22.01 15.28 14.39
N ARG A 238 22.82 14.39 13.78
CA ARG A 238 23.00 14.27 12.33
C ARG A 238 23.52 12.88 11.92
N GLY A 239 23.16 12.42 10.73
CA GLY A 239 23.54 11.11 10.19
C GLY A 239 22.95 9.95 11.00
N SER A 240 23.66 8.82 11.10
CA SER A 240 23.18 7.65 11.85
C SER A 240 22.94 7.93 13.35
N GLY A 241 23.50 9.01 13.90
CA GLY A 241 23.22 9.49 15.26
C GLY A 241 21.96 10.36 15.39
N GLU A 242 21.08 10.40 14.39
CA GLU A 242 19.82 11.14 14.44
C GLU A 242 18.79 10.50 15.38
N GLU A 243 18.33 11.29 16.34
CA GLU A 243 17.32 10.93 17.32
C GLU A 243 16.06 11.78 17.13
N ILE A 244 14.88 11.18 17.23
CA ILE A 244 13.60 11.91 17.21
C ILE A 244 13.09 12.02 18.64
N GLY A 245 12.73 13.22 19.08
CA GLY A 245 12.21 13.45 20.43
C GLY A 245 12.31 14.91 20.87
N THR A 246 12.02 15.14 22.14
CA THR A 246 12.30 16.41 22.83
C THR A 246 13.78 16.45 23.24
N TYR A 247 14.44 17.61 23.13
CA TYR A 247 15.86 17.75 23.52
C TYR A 247 16.06 17.67 25.04
N VAL A 248 15.17 18.31 25.80
CA VAL A 248 15.01 18.13 27.24
C VAL A 248 13.97 17.04 27.51
N GLU A 249 13.94 16.47 28.72
CA GLU A 249 12.82 15.61 29.12
C GLU A 249 11.55 16.46 29.26
N LYS A 250 10.70 16.42 28.23
CA LYS A 250 9.43 17.14 28.17
C LYS A 250 8.35 16.17 27.71
N LEU A 251 7.25 16.12 28.46
CA LEU A 251 6.07 15.36 28.10
C LEU A 251 5.33 16.13 27.00
N MET A 252 4.76 15.43 26.02
CA MET A 252 3.86 16.07 25.06
C MET A 252 2.58 16.49 25.77
N THR A 253 2.32 17.80 25.84
CA THR A 253 1.15 18.34 26.54
C THR A 253 -0.06 18.61 25.64
N SER A 254 0.07 18.43 24.32
CA SER A 254 -1.05 18.59 23.39
C SER A 254 -2.05 17.43 23.50
N GLU A 255 -3.32 17.81 23.45
CA GLU A 255 -4.52 16.98 23.38
C GLU A 255 -4.55 16.03 22.18
N LEU A 256 -4.05 16.45 21.01
CA LEU A 256 -3.98 15.62 19.80
C LEU A 256 -2.69 14.78 19.71
N SER A 257 -1.83 14.83 20.72
CA SER A 257 -0.51 14.16 20.69
C SER A 257 -0.57 12.63 20.60
N GLY A 258 -1.70 12.00 20.94
CA GLY A 258 -1.89 10.54 20.78
C GLY A 258 -1.81 10.09 19.32
N ASN A 259 -2.24 10.92 18.38
CA ASN A 259 -2.31 10.59 16.94
C ASN A 259 -0.92 10.41 16.29
N VAL A 260 0.19 10.75 16.98
CA VAL A 260 1.54 10.43 16.49
C VAL A 260 1.79 8.92 16.38
N ILE A 261 1.01 8.10 17.10
CA ILE A 261 1.10 6.63 17.10
C ILE A 261 0.64 6.09 15.75
N ASP A 262 -0.56 6.47 15.30
CA ASP A 262 -1.14 6.03 14.02
C ASP A 262 -0.37 6.60 12.82
N ILE A 263 0.19 7.79 13.00
CA ILE A 263 1.07 8.42 12.03
C ILE A 263 2.43 7.70 11.96
N CYS A 264 2.88 6.99 12.99
CA CYS A 264 4.18 6.33 12.97
C CYS A 264 4.17 5.09 12.05
N PRO A 265 4.97 5.04 10.97
CA PRO A 265 5.05 3.87 10.08
C PRO A 265 5.78 2.66 10.70
N VAL A 266 6.25 2.79 11.94
CA VAL A 266 7.07 1.82 12.66
C VAL A 266 6.74 1.89 14.14
N GLY A 267 6.86 0.77 14.86
CA GLY A 267 6.52 0.67 16.29
C GLY A 267 7.52 1.33 17.25
N ALA A 268 8.02 2.50 16.87
CA ALA A 268 8.85 3.40 17.65
C ALA A 268 8.02 4.37 18.51
N LEU A 269 6.80 4.72 18.07
CA LEU A 269 5.81 5.45 18.87
C LEU A 269 4.56 4.58 18.97
N THR A 270 4.27 4.06 20.17
CA THR A 270 3.16 3.13 20.40
C THR A 270 2.29 3.58 21.58
N SER A 271 1.05 3.11 21.66
CA SER A 271 0.17 3.45 22.78
C SER A 271 0.64 2.74 24.07
N LYS A 272 1.06 3.53 25.06
CA LYS A 272 1.48 3.03 26.38
C LYS A 272 0.31 2.38 27.14
N PRO A 273 -0.94 2.89 27.10
CA PRO A 273 -2.09 2.19 27.66
C PRO A 273 -2.47 0.87 26.97
N PHE A 274 -2.15 0.71 25.68
CA PHE A 274 -2.42 -0.53 24.92
C PHE A 274 -1.27 -1.55 24.96
N ALA A 275 -0.07 -1.12 25.36
CA ALA A 275 1.17 -1.88 25.30
C ALA A 275 1.01 -3.35 25.73
N PHE A 276 1.35 -4.26 24.82
CA PHE A 276 1.35 -5.71 24.97
C PHE A 276 0.02 -6.39 25.36
N LYS A 277 -1.13 -5.69 25.26
CA LYS A 277 -2.44 -6.27 25.62
C LYS A 277 -3.03 -7.22 24.57
N ALA A 278 -2.82 -6.94 23.29
CA ALA A 278 -3.31 -7.72 22.14
C ALA A 278 -2.43 -7.54 20.90
N ARG A 279 -2.72 -8.29 19.83
CA ARG A 279 -2.08 -8.18 18.50
C ARG A 279 -3.08 -7.79 17.42
N ASN A 280 -2.64 -7.13 16.36
CA ASN A 280 -3.51 -6.63 15.30
C ASN A 280 -4.46 -7.71 14.74
N TRP A 281 -3.94 -8.90 14.44
CA TRP A 281 -4.72 -10.03 13.91
C TRP A 281 -5.72 -10.67 14.91
N GLU A 282 -5.65 -10.35 16.21
CA GLU A 282 -6.62 -10.81 17.22
C GLU A 282 -7.84 -9.88 17.33
N LEU A 283 -7.76 -8.68 16.76
CA LEU A 283 -8.72 -7.60 17.01
C LEU A 283 -9.84 -7.59 15.96
N LYS A 284 -11.08 -7.56 16.45
CA LYS A 284 -12.25 -7.26 15.61
C LYS A 284 -12.49 -5.76 15.62
N GLY A 285 -12.10 -5.10 14.53
CA GLY A 285 -12.45 -3.71 14.26
C GLY A 285 -13.94 -3.57 13.97
N THR A 286 -14.62 -2.69 14.71
CA THR A 286 -16.01 -2.29 14.47
C THR A 286 -16.05 -0.79 14.21
N GLU A 287 -16.61 -0.36 13.09
CA GLU A 287 -16.73 1.05 12.76
C GLU A 287 -17.86 1.70 13.58
N THR A 288 -17.53 2.77 14.30
CA THR A 288 -18.42 3.43 15.26
C THR A 288 -18.15 4.95 15.23
N ILE A 289 -18.94 5.72 15.98
CA ILE A 289 -18.77 7.17 16.16
C ILE A 289 -18.41 7.42 17.63
N ASP A 290 -17.49 8.35 17.89
CA ASP A 290 -17.15 8.77 19.24
C ASP A 290 -18.25 9.67 19.85
N VAL A 291 -18.36 9.60 21.17
CA VAL A 291 -19.32 10.34 21.99
C VAL A 291 -18.64 11.05 23.18
N THR A 292 -17.31 11.08 23.23
CA THR A 292 -16.57 11.80 24.30
C THR A 292 -16.70 13.32 24.18
N ASP A 293 -16.88 13.84 22.96
CA ASP A 293 -17.08 15.26 22.67
C ASP A 293 -18.25 15.49 21.69
N ALA A 294 -18.51 16.76 21.39
CA ALA A 294 -19.55 17.17 20.45
C ALA A 294 -19.09 17.17 18.98
N VAL A 295 -17.87 16.71 18.67
CA VAL A 295 -17.36 16.61 17.29
C VAL A 295 -17.92 15.37 16.61
N GLY A 296 -18.16 14.29 17.35
CA GLY A 296 -18.68 13.03 16.80
C GLY A 296 -17.68 12.36 15.86
N SER A 297 -16.42 12.28 16.30
CA SER A 297 -15.30 11.77 15.49
C SER A 297 -15.53 10.32 15.03
N ASN A 298 -15.23 10.02 13.76
CA ASN A 298 -15.33 8.64 13.26
C ASN A 298 -14.20 7.77 13.84
N ILE A 299 -14.56 6.65 14.46
CA ILE A 299 -13.62 5.76 15.12
C ILE A 299 -13.78 4.30 14.66
N ARG A 300 -12.75 3.51 14.89
CA ARG A 300 -12.75 2.05 14.82
C ARG A 300 -12.47 1.53 16.23
N ILE A 301 -13.45 0.82 16.80
CA ILE A 301 -13.30 0.16 18.10
C ILE A 301 -12.75 -1.24 17.84
N ASP A 302 -11.51 -1.46 18.26
CA ASP A 302 -10.82 -2.75 18.13
C ASP A 302 -11.02 -3.54 19.42
N SER A 303 -11.90 -4.54 19.35
CA SER A 303 -12.30 -5.40 20.48
C SER A 303 -11.69 -6.79 20.38
N ARG A 304 -11.46 -7.45 21.52
CA ARG A 304 -11.07 -8.86 21.59
C ARG A 304 -12.02 -9.60 22.53
N GLY A 305 -12.96 -10.34 21.95
CA GLY A 305 -14.04 -10.96 22.72
C GLY A 305 -14.97 -9.88 23.30
N PRO A 306 -15.24 -9.85 24.61
CA PRO A 306 -16.14 -8.87 25.23
C PRO A 306 -15.48 -7.52 25.57
N GLU A 307 -14.15 -7.42 25.52
CA GLU A 307 -13.41 -6.22 25.95
C GLU A 307 -12.94 -5.36 24.79
N VAL A 308 -13.01 -4.03 24.95
CA VAL A 308 -12.42 -3.05 24.05
C VAL A 308 -10.93 -2.91 24.38
N MET A 309 -10.06 -3.21 23.42
CA MET A 309 -8.62 -3.23 23.63
C MET A 309 -7.97 -1.90 23.25
N ARG A 310 -8.38 -1.31 22.11
CA ARG A 310 -7.98 0.02 21.67
C ARG A 310 -9.08 0.68 20.84
N ILE A 311 -8.96 1.99 20.66
CA ILE A 311 -9.79 2.80 19.78
C ILE A 311 -8.82 3.52 18.83
N LEU A 312 -9.13 3.51 17.53
CA LEU A 312 -8.36 4.16 16.48
C LEU A 312 -9.25 5.13 15.71
N PRO A 313 -8.70 6.21 15.11
CA PRO A 313 -9.46 7.05 14.19
C PRO A 313 -9.77 6.30 12.88
N ARG A 314 -10.89 6.63 12.25
CA ARG A 314 -11.23 6.18 10.89
C ARG A 314 -11.30 7.40 9.97
N LEU A 315 -10.80 7.25 8.73
CA LEU A 315 -10.85 8.33 7.74
C LEU A 315 -12.30 8.80 7.51
N ASN A 316 -12.52 10.08 7.78
CA ASN A 316 -13.60 10.89 7.26
C ASN A 316 -12.95 12.16 6.67
N GLU A 317 -13.47 12.63 5.54
CA GLU A 317 -13.02 13.90 4.92
C GLU A 317 -13.87 15.06 5.40
#